data_AF-A0A2H0S7Z5-F1
#
_entry.id   AF-A0A2H0S7Z5-F1
#
_cell.length_a   1.000
_cell.length_b   1.000
_cell.length_c   1.000
_cell.angle_alpha   90.00
_cell.angle_beta   90.00
_cell.angle_gamma   90.00
#
_symmetry.space_group_name_H-M   'P 1'
#
loop_
_entity.id
_entity.type
_entity.pdbx_description
1 polymer ?
#
loop_
_entity_poly.entity_id
_entity_poly.type
_entity_poly.pdbx_seq_one_letter_code
_entity_poly.pdbx_strand_id
1 'polypeptide(L)'
;MNLSNGTSLIFLILTVGILGMIIIPLITSLILRFFARLLKFAKSDFKTALYCNLVILGIHLGITMSLGMLFLDRIQELSSVLSLFSLVVSLMVGVYVVHKFYGSSLIKSFFALFLTGLTLFVGLFIIVLFLGLGIVFVK
;
A
#
# COMPACT_ATOMS: atom_id res chain seq x y z
N MET A 1 26.92 6.85 24.83
CA MET A 1 25.99 6.68 23.69
C MET A 1 24.61 7.13 24.14
N ASN A 2 24.04 8.14 23.48
CA ASN A 2 22.83 8.86 23.90
C ASN A 2 21.59 7.97 23.89
N LEU A 3 21.13 7.55 25.08
CA LEU A 3 19.84 6.87 25.26
C LEU A 3 18.67 7.75 24.75
N SER A 4 18.80 9.08 24.87
CA SER A 4 17.81 10.06 24.37
C SER A 4 17.63 10.03 22.85
N ASN A 5 18.68 9.68 22.10
CA ASN A 5 18.64 9.59 20.64
C ASN A 5 17.94 8.29 20.17
N GLY A 6 17.98 7.22 20.98
CA GLY A 6 17.25 5.99 20.68
C GLY A 6 15.75 6.15 20.88
N THR A 7 15.33 6.75 22.00
CA THR A 7 13.91 6.98 22.31
C THR A 7 13.24 7.98 21.37
N SER A 8 13.93 9.06 20.98
CA SER A 8 13.38 10.05 20.05
C SER A 8 13.22 9.50 18.63
N LEU A 9 14.13 8.62 18.20
CA LEU A 9 14.08 7.98 16.90
C LEU A 9 12.99 6.91 16.83
N ILE A 10 12.79 6.13 17.91
CA ILE A 10 11.65 5.20 18.03
C ILE A 10 10.32 5.97 18.01
N PHE A 11 10.21 7.08 18.75
CA PHE A 11 9.00 7.89 18.79
C PHE A 11 8.70 8.53 17.42
N LEU A 12 9.72 8.98 16.70
CA LEU A 12 9.60 9.49 15.33
C LEU A 12 9.12 8.39 14.38
N ILE A 13 9.72 7.20 14.42
CA ILE A 13 9.33 6.05 13.58
C ILE A 13 7.87 5.66 13.85
N LEU A 14 7.45 5.61 15.13
CA LEU A 14 6.07 5.31 15.50
C LEU A 14 5.09 6.37 14.98
N THR A 15 5.41 7.65 15.17
CA THR A 15 4.53 8.75 14.75
C THR A 15 4.38 8.79 13.23
N VAL A 16 5.49 8.66 12.50
CA VAL A 16 5.50 8.60 11.03
C VAL A 16 4.79 7.34 10.53
N GLY A 17 4.97 6.20 11.21
CA GLY A 17 4.29 4.95 10.89
C GLY A 17 2.77 5.03 11.04
N ILE A 18 2.29 5.60 12.15
CA ILE A 18 0.85 5.79 12.41
C ILE A 18 0.24 6.77 11.40
N LEU A 19 0.91 7.91 11.15
CA LEU A 19 0.46 8.88 10.15
C LEU A 19 0.43 8.25 8.76
N GLY A 20 1.44 7.45 8.41
CA GLY A 20 1.50 6.68 7.16
C GLY A 20 0.32 5.72 7.00
N MET A 21 -0.04 4.98 8.06
CA MET A 21 -1.18 4.07 8.04
C MET A 21 -2.54 4.77 7.84
N ILE A 22 -2.64 6.06 8.15
CA ILE A 22 -3.86 6.85 7.93
C ILE A 22 -3.83 7.52 6.55
N ILE A 23 -2.71 8.15 6.20
CA ILE A 23 -2.57 8.95 4.98
C ILE A 23 -2.53 8.07 3.73
N ILE A 24 -1.83 6.92 3.78
CA ILE A 24 -1.67 6.05 2.60
C ILE A 24 -3.04 5.57 2.10
N PRO A 25 -3.93 4.98 2.92
CA PRO A 25 -5.26 4.58 2.46
C PRO A 25 -6.07 5.73 1.86
N LEU A 26 -5.95 6.95 2.39
CA LEU A 26 -6.64 8.11 1.84
C LEU A 26 -6.14 8.45 0.44
N ILE A 27 -4.82 8.52 0.24
CA ILE A 27 -4.20 8.78 -1.07
C ILE A 27 -4.56 7.66 -2.06
N THR A 28 -4.39 6.40 -1.66
CA THR A 28 -4.76 5.24 -2.48
C THR A 28 -6.23 5.29 -2.88
N SER A 29 -7.11 5.79 -2.01
CA SER A 29 -8.56 5.90 -2.28
C SER A 29 -8.89 7.03 -3.26
N LEU A 30 -8.16 8.14 -3.22
CA LEU A 30 -8.29 9.20 -4.23
C LEU A 30 -7.88 8.70 -5.61
N ILE A 31 -6.75 7.99 -5.69
CA ILE A 31 -6.24 7.42 -6.93
C ILE A 31 -7.19 6.34 -7.47
N LEU A 32 -7.63 5.41 -6.61
CA LEU A 32 -8.57 4.37 -7.01
C LEU A 32 -9.89 4.95 -7.50
N ARG A 33 -10.39 6.00 -6.82
CA ARG A 33 -11.59 6.73 -7.26
C ARG A 33 -11.39 7.37 -8.63
N PHE A 34 -10.23 7.96 -8.89
CA PHE A 34 -9.90 8.54 -10.19
C PHE A 34 -9.95 7.47 -11.29
N PHE A 35 -9.31 6.32 -11.09
CA PHE A 35 -9.34 5.23 -12.07
C PHE A 35 -10.72 4.55 -12.19
N ALA A 36 -11.49 4.45 -11.10
CA ALA A 36 -12.86 3.96 -11.14
C ALA A 36 -13.76 4.85 -12.02
N ARG A 37 -13.56 6.18 -11.98
CA ARG A 37 -14.23 7.13 -12.88
C ARG A 37 -13.75 6.95 -14.32
N LEU A 38 -12.44 6.88 -14.54
CA LEU A 38 -11.84 6.70 -15.87
C LEU A 38 -12.34 5.43 -16.57
N LEU A 39 -12.43 4.33 -15.84
CA LEU A 39 -12.88 3.02 -16.32
C LEU A 39 -14.41 2.83 -16.28
N LYS A 40 -15.17 3.89 -15.95
CA LYS A 40 -16.64 3.94 -15.91
C LYS A 40 -17.25 2.84 -15.03
N PHE A 41 -16.84 2.80 -13.76
CA PHE A 41 -17.43 1.87 -12.78
C PHE A 41 -18.83 2.34 -12.37
N ALA A 42 -19.71 1.40 -12.01
CA ALA A 42 -21.08 1.71 -11.60
C ALA A 42 -21.12 2.59 -10.33
N LYS A 43 -20.16 2.40 -9.43
CA LYS A 43 -19.91 3.25 -8.27
C LYS A 43 -18.59 4.00 -8.47
N SER A 44 -18.51 5.25 -8.00
CA SER A 44 -17.28 6.06 -8.09
C SER A 44 -17.15 7.08 -6.95
N ASP A 45 -17.82 6.78 -5.84
CA ASP A 45 -17.75 7.56 -4.62
C ASP A 45 -16.47 7.25 -3.83
N PHE A 46 -16.00 8.23 -3.08
CA PHE A 46 -14.79 8.10 -2.27
C PHE A 46 -14.96 7.09 -1.12
N LYS A 47 -16.18 7.00 -0.57
CA LYS A 47 -16.50 6.08 0.53
C LYS A 47 -16.26 4.63 0.10
N THR A 48 -16.77 4.22 -1.06
CA THR A 48 -16.50 2.88 -1.63
C THR A 48 -15.01 2.63 -1.85
N ALA A 49 -14.28 3.61 -2.40
CA ALA A 49 -12.84 3.48 -2.61
C ALA A 49 -12.07 3.27 -1.29
N LEU A 50 -12.45 4.03 -0.26
CA LEU A 50 -11.87 3.95 1.08
C LEU A 50 -12.14 2.61 1.74
N TYR A 51 -13.39 2.12 1.71
CA TYR A 51 -13.70 0.79 2.25
C TYR A 51 -12.92 -0.31 1.54
N CYS A 52 -12.83 -0.26 0.21
CA CYS A 52 -12.03 -1.23 -0.54
C CYS A 52 -10.57 -1.23 -0.08
N ASN A 53 -9.93 -0.05 0.00
CA ASN A 53 -8.53 0.04 0.37
C ASN A 53 -8.26 -0.34 1.83
N LEU A 54 -9.18 -0.03 2.76
CA LEU A 54 -9.06 -0.46 4.16
C LEU A 54 -9.17 -1.98 4.29
N VAL A 55 -10.09 -2.61 3.55
CA VAL A 55 -10.22 -4.07 3.52
C VAL A 55 -8.96 -4.70 2.92
N ILE A 56 -8.46 -4.17 1.80
CA ILE A 56 -7.22 -4.65 1.17
C ILE A 56 -6.02 -4.51 2.12
N LEU A 57 -5.89 -3.36 2.79
CA LEU A 57 -4.84 -3.15 3.78
C LEU A 57 -4.93 -4.16 4.92
N GLY A 58 -6.13 -4.37 5.49
CA GLY A 58 -6.32 -5.33 6.57
C GLY A 58 -5.95 -6.76 6.15
N ILE A 59 -6.33 -7.16 4.93
CA ILE A 59 -5.97 -8.46 4.37
C ILE A 59 -4.47 -8.57 4.16
N HIS A 60 -3.82 -7.54 3.60
CA HIS A 60 -2.38 -7.52 3.38
C HIS A 60 -1.60 -7.63 4.69
N LEU A 61 -2.01 -6.88 5.72
CA LEU A 61 -1.41 -6.97 7.05
C LEU A 61 -1.59 -8.36 7.66
N GLY A 62 -2.79 -8.95 7.54
CA GLY A 62 -3.08 -10.30 8.02
C GLY A 62 -2.22 -11.37 7.34
N ILE A 63 -2.08 -11.31 6.01
CA ILE A 63 -1.23 -12.23 5.23
C ILE A 63 0.23 -12.07 5.65
N THR A 64 0.73 -10.83 5.70
CA THR A 64 2.14 -10.55 6.01
C THR A 64 2.50 -10.99 7.43
N MET A 65 1.62 -10.73 8.41
CA MET A 65 1.82 -11.19 9.79
C MET A 65 1.77 -12.72 9.89
N SER A 66 0.82 -13.37 9.23
CA SER A 66 0.69 -14.84 9.25
C SER A 66 1.89 -15.53 8.61
N LEU A 67 2.36 -15.04 7.46
CA LEU A 67 3.56 -15.56 6.81
C LEU A 67 4.82 -15.29 7.65
N GLY A 68 4.91 -14.13 8.31
CA GLY A 68 5.99 -13.83 9.24
C GLY A 68 6.03 -14.84 10.39
N MET A 69 4.88 -15.15 11.00
CA MET A 69 4.82 -16.13 12.09
C MET A 69 5.14 -17.56 11.64
N LEU A 70 4.64 -17.98 10.46
CA LEU A 70 4.83 -19.34 9.95
C LEU A 70 6.28 -19.64 9.55
N PHE A 71 7.06 -18.62 9.18
CA PHE A 71 8.42 -18.77 8.69
C PHE A 71 9.46 -18.01 9.51
N LEU A 72 9.18 -17.75 10.80
CA LEU A 72 9.99 -16.90 11.68
C LEU A 72 11.49 -17.22 11.62
N ASP A 73 11.83 -18.51 11.63
CA ASP A 73 13.22 -19.01 11.65
C ASP A 73 13.94 -18.91 10.29
N ARG A 74 13.21 -18.71 9.20
CA ARG A 74 13.75 -18.58 7.83
C ARG A 74 13.38 -17.26 7.16
N ILE A 75 12.89 -16.28 7.93
CA ILE A 75 12.44 -14.99 7.42
C ILE A 75 13.54 -14.32 6.60
N GLN A 76 14.79 -14.32 7.04
CA GLN A 76 15.85 -13.61 6.31
C GLN A 76 16.12 -14.22 4.93
N GLU A 77 16.19 -15.54 4.84
CA GLU A 77 16.47 -16.25 3.58
C GLU A 77 15.28 -16.23 2.61
N LEU A 78 14.05 -16.32 3.14
CA LEU A 78 12.82 -16.39 2.34
C LEU A 78 12.07 -15.06 2.23
N SER A 79 12.57 -13.97 2.82
CA SER A 79 11.86 -12.68 2.93
C SER A 79 11.38 -12.17 1.57
N SER A 80 12.22 -12.23 0.55
CA SER A 80 11.91 -11.77 -0.80
C SER A 80 10.81 -12.60 -1.46
N VAL A 81 10.88 -13.93 -1.32
CA VAL A 81 9.90 -14.87 -1.87
C VAL A 81 8.56 -14.74 -1.15
N LEU A 82 8.57 -14.67 0.19
CA LEU A 82 7.36 -14.48 1.00
C LEU A 82 6.70 -13.13 0.75
N SER A 83 7.49 -12.07 0.53
CA SER A 83 6.98 -10.74 0.17
C SER A 83 6.32 -10.76 -1.21
N LEU A 84 6.96 -11.40 -2.19
CA LEU A 84 6.40 -11.54 -3.53
C LEU A 84 5.10 -12.34 -3.52
N PHE A 85 5.06 -13.45 -2.76
CA PHE A 85 3.86 -14.26 -2.58
C PHE A 85 2.74 -13.46 -1.90
N SER A 86 3.06 -12.75 -0.80
CA SER A 86 2.12 -11.86 -0.11
C SER A 86 1.53 -10.81 -1.06
N LEU A 87 2.38 -10.21 -1.90
CA LEU A 87 1.96 -9.23 -2.91
C LEU A 87 0.97 -9.84 -3.91
N VAL A 88 1.27 -11.01 -4.47
CA VAL A 88 0.41 -11.70 -5.45
C VAL A 88 -0.95 -12.04 -4.83
N VAL A 89 -0.96 -12.65 -3.63
CA VAL A 89 -2.21 -12.98 -2.94
C VAL A 89 -3.00 -11.71 -2.60
N SER A 90 -2.34 -10.67 -2.10
CA SER A 90 -2.98 -9.39 -1.79
C SER A 90 -3.59 -8.74 -3.03
N LEU A 91 -2.91 -8.82 -4.18
CA LEU A 91 -3.41 -8.34 -5.46
C LEU A 91 -4.66 -9.12 -5.89
N MET A 92 -4.61 -10.45 -5.88
CA MET A 92 -5.76 -11.30 -6.26
C MET A 92 -6.98 -11.04 -5.38
N VAL A 93 -6.78 -10.96 -4.06
CA VAL A 93 -7.85 -10.67 -3.12
C VAL A 93 -8.35 -9.23 -3.28
N GLY A 94 -7.46 -8.26 -3.51
CA GLY A 94 -7.85 -6.88 -3.75
C GLY A 94 -8.66 -6.68 -5.02
N VAL A 95 -8.33 -7.40 -6.10
CA VAL A 95 -9.14 -7.44 -7.33
C VAL A 95 -10.55 -7.94 -7.03
N TYR A 96 -10.67 -9.02 -6.26
CA TYR A 96 -11.97 -9.57 -5.85
C TYR A 96 -12.78 -8.60 -4.99
N VAL A 97 -12.13 -7.92 -4.03
CA VAL A 97 -12.75 -6.88 -3.20
C VAL A 97 -13.30 -5.76 -4.09
N VAL A 98 -12.48 -5.19 -4.97
CA VAL A 98 -12.94 -4.12 -5.87
C VAL A 98 -14.08 -4.59 -6.78
N HIS A 99 -13.98 -5.79 -7.35
CA HIS A 99 -15.05 -6.39 -8.14
C HIS A 99 -16.36 -6.46 -7.35
N LYS A 100 -16.32 -6.98 -6.12
CA LYS A 100 -17.50 -7.16 -5.27
C LYS A 100 -18.15 -5.84 -4.84
N PHE A 101 -17.34 -4.86 -4.43
CA PHE A 101 -17.86 -3.57 -3.96
C PHE A 101 -18.37 -2.67 -5.09
N TYR A 102 -17.67 -2.65 -6.22
CA TYR A 102 -18.00 -1.80 -7.36
C TYR A 102 -18.96 -2.44 -8.38
N GLY A 103 -19.17 -3.76 -8.32
CA GLY A 103 -20.02 -4.48 -9.28
C GLY A 103 -19.51 -4.40 -10.72
N SER A 104 -18.21 -4.19 -10.91
CA SER A 104 -17.55 -4.06 -12.22
C SER A 104 -17.01 -5.42 -12.69
N SER A 105 -16.51 -5.56 -13.92
CA SER A 105 -15.87 -6.81 -14.33
C SER A 105 -14.54 -7.04 -13.61
N LEU A 106 -14.11 -8.30 -13.46
CA LEU A 106 -12.82 -8.66 -12.84
C LEU A 106 -11.64 -7.98 -13.54
N ILE A 107 -11.65 -7.96 -14.87
CA ILE A 107 -10.60 -7.32 -15.68
C ILE A 107 -10.52 -5.81 -15.38
N LYS A 108 -11.66 -5.11 -15.38
CA LYS A 108 -11.71 -3.68 -15.04
C LYS A 108 -11.19 -3.42 -13.63
N SER A 109 -11.59 -4.26 -12.68
CA SER A 109 -11.16 -4.18 -11.28
C SER A 109 -9.66 -4.39 -11.14
N PHE A 110 -9.10 -5.35 -11.89
CA PHE A 110 -7.66 -5.59 -11.97
C PHE A 110 -6.92 -4.38 -12.52
N PHE A 111 -7.33 -3.84 -13.66
CA PHE A 111 -6.69 -2.65 -14.24
C PHE A 111 -6.77 -1.44 -13.30
N ALA A 112 -7.91 -1.20 -12.65
CA ALA A 112 -8.03 -0.11 -11.69
C ALA A 112 -7.05 -0.25 -10.52
N LEU A 113 -6.94 -1.45 -9.95
CA LEU A 113 -6.05 -1.73 -8.83
C LEU A 113 -4.58 -1.66 -9.24
N PHE A 114 -4.25 -2.23 -10.40
CA PHE A 114 -2.90 -2.23 -10.97
C PHE A 114 -2.42 -0.81 -11.26
N LEU A 115 -3.25 0.01 -11.93
CA LEU A 115 -2.94 1.42 -12.21
C LEU A 115 -2.81 2.23 -10.91
N THR A 116 -3.63 1.93 -9.90
CA THR A 116 -3.52 2.56 -8.57
C THR A 116 -2.17 2.26 -7.93
N GLY A 117 -1.77 0.98 -7.93
CA GLY A 117 -0.46 0.55 -7.42
C GLY A 117 0.70 1.17 -8.20
N LEU A 118 0.62 1.18 -9.53
CA LEU A 118 1.63 1.78 -10.40
C LEU A 118 1.77 3.29 -10.16
N THR A 119 0.65 4.00 -9.97
CA THR A 119 0.66 5.44 -9.69
C THR A 119 1.33 5.74 -8.36
N LEU A 120 1.05 4.94 -7.33
CA LEU A 120 1.72 5.06 -6.03
C LEU A 120 3.21 4.74 -6.14
N PHE A 121 3.58 3.71 -6.89
CA PHE A 121 4.97 3.33 -7.12
C PHE A 121 5.76 4.45 -7.80
N VAL A 122 5.23 5.01 -8.90
CA VAL A 122 5.85 6.13 -9.62
C VAL A 122 5.90 7.38 -8.73
N GLY A 123 4.84 7.68 -7.99
CA GLY A 123 4.81 8.81 -7.06
C GLY A 123 5.88 8.72 -5.98
N LEU A 124 6.05 7.54 -5.37
CA LEU A 124 7.11 7.28 -4.39
C LEU A 124 8.50 7.39 -5.01
N PHE A 125 8.70 6.82 -6.21
CA PHE A 125 9.97 6.90 -6.94
C PHE A 125 10.39 8.35 -7.22
N ILE A 126 9.44 9.20 -7.64
CA ILE A 126 9.68 10.63 -7.87
C ILE A 126 10.08 11.32 -6.56
N ILE A 127 9.38 11.06 -5.45
CA ILE A 127 9.72 11.64 -4.13
C ILE A 127 11.14 11.25 -3.72
N VAL A 128 11.52 9.98 -3.87
CA VAL A 128 12.87 9.49 -3.55
C VAL A 128 13.94 10.17 -4.42
N LEU A 129 13.68 10.34 -5.72
CA LEU A 129 14.57 11.08 -6.63
C LEU A 129 14.76 12.54 -6.19
N PHE A 130 13.67 13.24 -5.87
CA PHE A 130 13.74 14.64 -5.41
C PHE A 130 14.44 14.79 -4.07
N LEU A 131 14.23 13.87 -3.13
CA LEU A 131 14.96 13.85 -1.86
C LEU A 131 16.45 13.57 -2.07
N GLY A 132 16.78 12.62 -2.95
CA GLY A 132 18.17 12.31 -3.32
C GLY A 132 18.89 13.50 -3.96
N LEU A 133 18.25 14.17 -4.90
CA LEU A 133 18.77 15.39 -5.52
C LEU A 133 18.85 16.55 -4.51
N GLY A 134 17.84 16.73 -3.66
CA GLY A 134 17.83 17.74 -2.60
C GLY A 134 19.00 17.60 -1.63
N ILE A 135 19.38 16.36 -1.26
CA ILE A 135 20.58 16.10 -0.44
C ILE A 135 21.87 16.47 -1.18
N VAL A 136 21.91 16.32 -2.51
CA VAL A 136 23.05 16.70 -3.35
C VAL A 136 23.14 18.22 -3.54
N PHE A 137 22.01 18.95 -3.60
CA PHE A 137 21.98 20.41 -3.74
C PHE A 137 22.11 21.19 -2.42
N VAL A 138 21.84 20.55 -1.27
CA VAL A 138 21.99 21.15 0.07
C VAL A 138 23.39 20.88 0.68
N LYS A 139 24.18 20.00 0.05
CA LYS A 139 25.62 19.85 0.31
C LYS A 139 26.43 20.80 -0.56
#